data_AF-A0A4R8WME3-F1
#
_entry.id   AF-A0A4R8WME3-F1
#
_cell.length_a   1.000
_cell.length_b   1.000
_cell.length_c   1.000
_cell.angle_alpha   90.00
_cell.angle_beta   90.00
_cell.angle_gamma   90.00
#
_symmetry.space_group_name_H-M   'P 1'
#
loop_
_entity.id
_entity.type
_entity.pdbx_description
1 polymer ?
#
loop_
_entity_poly.entity_id
_entity_poly.type
_entity_poly.pdbx_seq_one_letter_code
_entity_poly.pdbx_strand_id
1 'polypeptide(L)' 'MTEHPTPAARAAPAPRAPSTDAATIEPAELVSTLDAIGNQPLEERAAAYVQLHERLRDQLEGGDVPRSTDA' A
#
# COMPACT_ATOMS: atom_id res chain seq x y z
N MET A 1 -6.83 -13.73 39.65
CA MET A 1 -7.44 -13.75 38.31
C MET A 1 -7.23 -12.36 37.74
N THR A 2 -6.33 -12.23 36.78
CA THR A 2 -5.93 -10.92 36.22
C THR A 2 -6.53 -10.84 34.83
N GLU A 3 -7.57 -10.02 34.69
CA GLU A 3 -8.30 -9.82 33.45
C GLU A 3 -7.39 -9.08 32.44
N HIS A 4 -7.14 -9.67 31.28
CA HIS A 4 -6.48 -8.98 30.17
C HIS A 4 -7.50 -8.06 29.47
N PRO A 5 -7.19 -6.77 29.24
CA PRO A 5 -8.10 -5.89 28.50
C PRO A 5 -8.22 -6.33 27.04
N THR A 6 -9.47 -6.36 26.55
CA THR A 6 -9.87 -6.63 25.17
C THR A 6 -9.13 -5.72 24.19
N PRO A 7 -8.49 -6.23 23.12
CA PRO A 7 -7.95 -5.37 22.08
C PRO A 7 -9.13 -4.69 21.38
N ALA A 8 -9.18 -3.35 21.47
CA ALA A 8 -10.09 -2.53 20.69
C ALA A 8 -9.96 -2.94 19.22
N ALA A 9 -11.03 -3.49 18.66
CA ALA A 9 -11.11 -3.85 17.25
C ALA A 9 -10.67 -2.64 16.43
N ARG A 10 -9.52 -2.78 15.75
CA ARG A 10 -8.97 -1.77 14.85
C ARG A 10 -10.09 -1.37 13.90
N ALA A 11 -10.59 -0.14 14.07
CA ALA A 11 -11.62 0.41 13.19
C ALA A 11 -11.15 0.20 11.74
N ALA A 12 -11.99 -0.45 10.94
CA ALA A 12 -11.70 -0.65 9.53
C ALA A 12 -11.46 0.73 8.89
N PRO A 13 -10.39 0.90 8.09
CA PRO A 13 -10.19 2.15 7.36
C PRO A 13 -11.38 2.38 6.43
N ALA A 14 -11.92 3.59 6.45
CA ALA A 14 -12.99 4.02 5.55
C ALA A 14 -12.60 3.79 4.07
N PRO A 15 -13.57 3.56 3.16
CA PRO A 15 -13.28 3.40 1.75
C PRO A 15 -12.62 4.68 1.23
N ARG A 16 -11.34 4.58 0.84
CA ARG A 16 -10.60 5.69 0.23
C ARG A 16 -11.06 5.86 -1.21
N ALA A 17 -11.21 7.12 -1.63
CA ALA A 17 -11.46 7.45 -3.03
C ALA A 17 -10.27 6.98 -3.89
N PRO A 18 -10.50 6.54 -5.14
CA PRO A 18 -9.43 6.07 -6.00
C PRO A 18 -8.44 7.21 -6.26
N SER A 19 -7.16 6.97 -5.94
CA SER A 19 -6.07 7.86 -6.33
C SER A 19 -5.90 7.76 -7.85
N THR A 20 -6.25 8.81 -8.58
CA THR A 20 -6.38 8.87 -10.06
C THR A 20 -5.06 8.69 -10.84
N ASP A 21 -3.96 8.32 -10.17
CA ASP A 21 -2.62 8.15 -10.76
C ASP A 21 -2.12 6.70 -10.56
N ALA A 22 -2.97 5.71 -10.82
CA ALA A 22 -2.62 4.30 -10.72
C ALA A 22 -1.88 3.82 -11.98
N ALA A 23 -0.72 4.42 -12.27
CA ALA A 23 0.23 3.80 -13.18
C ALA A 23 0.74 2.51 -12.54
N THR A 24 0.62 1.40 -13.26
CA THR A 24 1.18 0.10 -12.89
C THR A 24 2.67 0.26 -12.60
N ILE A 25 3.11 0.00 -11.36
CA ILE A 25 4.52 -0.06 -11.02
C ILE A 25 5.14 -1.26 -11.74
N GLU A 26 6.16 -1.00 -12.54
CA GLU A 26 6.96 -2.04 -13.19
C GLU A 26 7.92 -2.70 -12.19
N PRO A 27 8.27 -3.99 -12.35
CA PRO A 27 9.14 -4.70 -11.40
C PRO A 27 10.49 -4.02 -11.15
N ALA A 28 11.08 -3.38 -12.17
CA ALA A 28 12.33 -2.66 -12.04
C ALA A 28 12.20 -1.38 -11.18
N GLU A 29 11.09 -0.65 -11.33
CA GLU A 29 10.78 0.53 -10.50
C GLU A 29 10.56 0.13 -9.04
N LEU A 30 9.88 -0.99 -8.80
CA LEU A 30 9.69 -1.52 -7.45
C LEU A 30 11.03 -1.83 -6.77
N VAL A 31 11.92 -2.55 -7.45
CA VAL A 31 13.25 -2.88 -6.91
C VAL A 31 14.06 -1.61 -6.61
N SER A 32 14.07 -0.64 -7.52
CA SER A 32 14.74 0.64 -7.31
C SER A 32 14.15 1.43 -6.14
N THR A 33 12.83 1.38 -5.95
CA THR A 33 12.13 2.07 -4.86
C THR A 33 12.46 1.43 -3.51
N LEU A 34 12.50 0.09 -3.44
CA LEU A 34 12.88 -0.65 -2.23
C LEU A 34 14.33 -0.34 -1.82
N ASP A 35 15.25 -0.26 -2.78
CA ASP A 35 16.64 0.14 -2.51
C ASP A 35 16.74 1.57 -1.96
N ALA A 36 16.01 2.51 -2.57
CA ALA A 36 15.95 3.89 -2.10
C ALA A 36 15.42 4.01 -0.66
N ILE A 37 14.33 3.29 -0.32
CA ILE A 37 13.81 3.23 1.05
C ILE A 37 14.84 2.58 1.99
N GLY A 38 15.52 1.52 1.53
CA GLY A 38 16.59 0.86 2.26
C GLY A 38 17.77 1.76 2.61
N ASN A 39 17.96 2.86 1.89
CA ASN A 39 19.02 3.85 2.13
C ASN A 39 18.59 5.04 3.01
N GLN A 40 17.31 5.15 3.38
CA GLN A 40 16.80 6.21 4.27
C GLN A 40 17.19 5.96 5.75
N PRO A 41 17.16 7.00 6.60
CA PRO A 41 17.22 6.85 8.06
C PRO A 41 16.15 5.90 8.59
N LEU A 42 16.47 5.14 9.64
CA LEU A 42 15.60 4.07 10.14
C LEU A 42 14.20 4.56 10.54
N GLU A 43 14.12 5.77 11.09
CA GLU A 43 12.85 6.42 11.50
C GLU A 43 11.91 6.69 10.31
N GLU A 44 12.45 6.92 9.12
CA GLU A 44 11.68 7.28 7.92
C GLU A 44 11.18 6.05 7.15
N ARG A 45 11.90 4.92 7.24
CA ARG A 45 11.62 3.71 6.45
C ARG A 45 10.22 3.17 6.65
N ALA A 46 9.74 3.14 7.91
CA ALA A 46 8.43 2.59 8.21
C ALA A 46 7.32 3.37 7.49
N ALA A 47 7.38 4.70 7.50
CA ALA A 47 6.40 5.54 6.81
C ALA A 47 6.51 5.38 5.28
N ALA A 48 7.73 5.26 4.74
CA ALA A 48 7.93 5.04 3.31
C ALA A 48 7.40 3.67 2.85
N TYR A 49 7.62 2.60 3.61
CA TYR A 49 7.08 1.27 3.29
C TYR A 49 5.54 1.23 3.37
N VAL A 50 4.92 1.94 4.31
CA VAL A 50 3.46 2.05 4.37
C VAL A 50 2.94 2.71 3.09
N GLN A 51 3.56 3.80 2.64
CA GLN A 51 3.13 4.47 1.40
C GLN A 51 3.30 3.57 0.17
N LEU A 52 4.44 2.84 0.06
CA LEU A 52 4.65 1.88 -1.02
C LEU A 52 3.61 0.75 -0.99
N HIS A 53 3.29 0.23 0.20
CA HIS A 53 2.26 -0.79 0.37
C HIS A 53 0.90 -0.29 -0.12
N GLU A 54 0.48 0.91 0.28
CA GLU A 54 -0.81 1.47 -0.17
C GLU A 54 -0.84 1.62 -1.69
N ARG A 55 0.25 2.06 -2.33
CA ARG A 55 0.33 2.17 -3.80
C ARG A 55 0.22 0.80 -4.49
N LEU A 56 0.92 -0.22 -3.99
CA LEU A 56 0.84 -1.58 -4.52
C LEU A 56 -0.55 -2.20 -4.32
N ARG A 57 -1.15 -1.94 -3.16
CA ARG A 57 -2.52 -2.36 -2.84
C ARG A 57 -3.51 -1.74 -3.83
N ASP A 58 -3.45 -0.42 -4.05
CA ASP A 58 -4.33 0.28 -4.99
C ASP A 58 -4.18 -0.28 -6.42
N GLN A 59 -2.95 -0.62 -6.83
CA GLN A 59 -2.68 -1.21 -8.15
C GLN A 59 -3.26 -2.63 -8.30
N LEU A 60 -3.15 -3.46 -7.26
CA LEU A 60 -3.62 -4.85 -7.30
C LEU A 60 -5.14 -4.96 -7.09
N GLU A 61 -5.69 -4.15 -6.18
CA GLU A 61 -7.14 -4.08 -5.92
C GLU A 61 -7.87 -3.30 -7.04
N GLY A 62 -7.23 -2.31 -7.67
CA GLY A 62 -7.74 -1.60 -8.85
C GLY A 62 -7.53 -2.34 -10.18
N GLY A 63 -6.68 -3.38 -10.19
CA GLY A 63 -6.41 -4.23 -11.35
C GLY A 63 -7.50 -5.26 -11.66
N ASP A 64 -8.46 -5.48 -10.75
CA ASP A 64 -9.63 -6.36 -10.95
C ASP A 64 -10.75 -5.70 -11.77
N VAL A 65 -10.60 -4.42 -12.15
CA VAL A 65 -11.51 -3.80 -13.10
C VAL A 65 -11.17 -4.36 -14.48
N PRO A 66 -12.08 -5.10 -15.16
CA PRO A 66 -11.83 -5.53 -16.52
C PRO A 66 -11.56 -4.27 -17.33
N ARG A 67 -10.33 -4.11 -17.82
CA ARG A 67 -10.09 -3.21 -18.93
C ARG A 67 -10.93 -3.79 -20.04
N SER A 68 -12.08 -3.18 -20.33
CA SER A 68 -12.78 -3.41 -21.57
C SER A 68 -11.74 -3.22 -22.67
N THR A 69 -11.22 -4.33 -23.16
CA THR A 69 -10.53 -4.42 -24.44
C THR A 69 -11.63 -4.13 -25.45
N ASP A 70 -11.84 -2.83 -25.71
CA ASP A 70 -12.66 -2.38 -26.81
C ASP A 70 -12.03 -2.89 -28.11
N ALA A 71 -12.91 -3.33 -29.00
CA ALA A 71 -12.68 -4.24 -30.11
C ALA A 71 -11.88 -3.64 -31.28
#